data_AF-A0A832Q801-F1
#
_entry.id   AF-A0A832Q801-F1
#
_cell.length_a   1.000
_cell.length_b   1.000
_cell.length_c   1.000
_cell.angle_alpha   90.00
_cell.angle_beta   90.00
_cell.angle_gamma   90.00
#
_symmetry.space_group_name_H-M   'P 1'
#
loop_
_entity.id
_entity.type
_entity.pdbx_description
1 polymer ?
#
loop_
_entity_poly.entity_id
_entity_poly.type
_entity_poly.pdbx_seq_one_letter_code
_entity_poly.pdbx_strand_id
1 'polypeptide(L)'
;ALGIFSQPNAVAGVVCRALAPLLHEALAEPGNTALQARLLEQAKARNEEEKARAAQGRDLLLELNSCRADVAASLLERVTAQADMQGSSVDLGNFLHELFAAYGLEYEVSETGISQVKPSDDMLVEHFPEVPDEGLSFTLQRRLALHREDLPFVNWLHPLVLQSLDLVLQDDRGKATVAILRDKRLAPGTLLMEAVYRPGLKVPPRYQPWRWLEFGSFRVVVDDRKRELSSSLPQGWLDQRCSDPDRDELRALVRAKRSDIERLHRLCLQVAQRRLAELMASASARMAAALDEEVHRLEALREVNPMVSDAEIDFLREHATILATAYADASPQPEALRLMLVL
;
A
#
# COMPACT_ATOMS: atom_id res chain seq x y z
N ALA A 1 44.28 8.47 20.60
CA ALA A 1 44.54 9.49 19.58
C ALA A 1 43.33 9.74 18.67
N LEU A 2 42.85 8.74 17.92
CA LEU A 2 41.79 8.94 16.91
C LEU A 2 40.35 8.73 17.40
N GLY A 3 40.15 8.03 18.52
CA GLY A 3 38.81 7.77 19.08
C GLY A 3 37.93 6.84 18.24
N ILE A 4 38.53 6.04 17.35
CA ILE A 4 37.80 5.16 16.39
C ILE A 4 36.96 4.06 17.06
N PHE A 5 37.26 3.71 18.31
CA PHE A 5 36.49 2.73 19.07
C PHE A 5 35.30 3.34 19.82
N SER A 6 35.31 4.66 20.07
CA SER A 6 34.23 5.33 20.81
C SER A 6 33.26 6.08 19.92
N GLN A 7 33.68 6.48 18.72
CA GLN A 7 32.84 7.19 17.77
C GLN A 7 33.30 6.96 16.32
N PRO A 8 32.37 7.01 15.36
CA PRO A 8 32.74 7.09 13.95
C PRO A 8 33.67 8.28 13.70
N ASN A 9 34.75 8.07 12.95
CA ASN A 9 35.72 9.12 12.65
C ASN A 9 36.06 9.13 11.16
N ALA A 10 35.35 9.97 10.41
CA ALA A 10 35.50 10.11 8.97
C ALA A 10 36.89 10.63 8.54
N VAL A 11 37.63 11.30 9.41
CA VAL A 11 38.97 11.84 9.08
C VAL A 11 40.11 10.90 9.45
N ALA A 12 39.84 9.80 10.16
CA ALA A 12 40.88 8.86 10.62
C ALA A 12 41.74 8.34 9.46
N GLY A 13 41.14 8.06 8.29
CA GLY A 13 41.89 7.63 7.10
C GLY A 13 42.86 8.68 6.56
N VAL A 14 42.52 9.98 6.66
CA VAL A 14 43.39 11.09 6.28
C VAL A 14 44.57 11.19 7.25
N VAL A 15 44.31 11.08 8.55
CA VAL A 15 45.34 11.13 9.60
C VAL A 15 46.30 9.95 9.48
N CYS A 16 45.79 8.74 9.26
CA CYS A 16 46.63 7.54 9.06
C CYS A 16 47.55 7.67 7.84
N ARG A 17 47.05 8.21 6.71
CA ARG A 17 47.89 8.45 5.53
C ARG A 17 48.97 9.50 5.79
N ALA A 18 48.62 10.58 6.48
CA ALA A 18 49.55 11.66 6.78
C ALA A 18 50.69 11.22 7.72
N LEU A 19 50.39 10.33 8.67
CA LEU A 19 51.36 9.83 9.65
C LEU A 19 51.91 8.45 9.29
N ALA A 20 51.71 7.97 8.06
CA ALA A 20 52.12 6.62 7.66
C ALA A 20 53.62 6.34 7.91
N PRO A 21 54.58 7.24 7.59
CA PRO A 21 56.00 6.97 7.87
C PRO A 21 56.29 6.77 9.35
N LEU A 22 55.78 7.68 10.20
CA LEU A 22 55.97 7.62 11.66
C LEU A 22 55.26 6.41 12.29
N LEU A 23 54.13 6.01 11.72
CA LEU A 23 53.42 4.79 12.12
C LEU A 23 54.26 3.54 11.81
N HIS A 24 54.88 3.46 10.63
CA HIS A 24 55.74 2.32 10.27
C HIS A 24 56.97 2.24 11.17
N GLU A 25 57.61 3.37 11.49
CA GLU A 25 58.73 3.43 12.45
C GLU A 25 58.31 2.96 13.85
N ALA A 26 57.17 3.44 14.36
CA ALA A 26 56.65 3.03 15.66
C ALA A 26 56.24 1.54 15.73
N LEU A 27 55.81 0.96 14.60
CA LEU A 27 55.51 -0.47 14.49
C LEU A 27 56.78 -1.33 14.40
N ALA A 28 57.86 -0.81 13.81
CA ALA A 28 59.15 -1.48 13.73
C ALA A 28 59.87 -1.53 15.10
N GLU A 29 59.66 -0.53 15.96
CA GLU A 29 60.23 -0.45 17.31
C GLU A 29 59.16 -0.41 18.42
N PRO A 30 58.47 -1.53 18.72
CA PRO A 30 57.36 -1.55 19.67
C PRO A 30 57.78 -1.32 21.14
N GLY A 31 59.08 -1.38 21.47
CA GLY A 31 59.60 -1.05 22.79
C GLY A 31 59.90 0.44 23.01
N ASN A 32 59.85 1.25 21.95
CA ASN A 32 60.21 2.66 22.00
C ASN A 32 59.01 3.53 22.43
N THR A 33 58.83 3.67 23.74
CA THR A 33 57.74 4.45 24.35
C THR A 33 57.76 5.93 23.96
N ALA A 34 58.93 6.51 23.71
CA ALA A 34 59.05 7.91 23.26
C ALA A 34 58.50 8.09 21.84
N LEU A 35 58.80 7.16 20.93
CA LEU A 35 58.29 7.17 19.55
C LEU A 35 56.77 6.96 19.51
N GLN A 36 56.24 6.08 20.35
CA GLN A 36 54.80 5.88 20.51
C GLN A 36 54.09 7.10 21.07
N ALA A 37 54.64 7.74 22.11
CA ALA A 37 54.09 8.96 22.68
C ALA A 37 54.03 10.08 21.61
N ARG A 38 55.10 10.26 20.83
CA ARG A 38 55.15 11.22 19.72
C ARG A 38 54.12 10.92 18.64
N LEU A 39 53.99 9.67 18.21
CA LEU A 39 52.97 9.27 17.23
C LEU A 39 51.57 9.57 17.75
N LEU A 40 51.27 9.25 19.01
CA LEU A 40 49.96 9.48 19.61
C LEU A 40 49.63 10.97 19.74
N GLU A 41 50.60 11.80 20.10
CA GLU A 41 50.45 13.25 20.19
C GLU A 41 50.19 13.85 18.81
N GLN A 42 51.01 13.51 17.80
CA GLN A 42 50.82 13.99 16.43
C GLN A 42 49.51 13.50 15.82
N ALA A 43 49.14 12.25 16.06
CA ALA A 43 47.85 11.70 15.60
C ALA A 43 46.67 12.40 16.26
N LYS A 44 46.76 12.77 17.54
CA LYS A 44 45.71 13.52 18.22
C LYS A 44 45.59 14.94 17.65
N ALA A 45 46.69 15.66 17.53
CA ALA A 45 46.70 17.02 17.00
C ALA A 45 46.17 17.07 15.56
N ARG A 46 46.64 16.17 14.69
CA ARG A 46 46.19 16.10 13.30
C ARG A 46 44.72 15.71 13.19
N ASN A 47 44.24 14.82 14.06
CA ASN A 47 42.84 14.44 14.10
C ASN A 47 41.93 15.59 14.53
N GLU A 48 42.35 16.42 15.49
CA GLU A 48 41.60 17.61 15.91
C GLU A 48 41.55 18.66 14.78
N GLU A 49 42.69 18.90 14.12
CA GLU A 49 42.79 19.81 12.97
C GLU A 49 41.88 19.37 11.80
N GLU A 50 41.95 18.09 11.42
CA GLU A 50 41.15 17.54 10.32
C GLU A 50 39.66 17.55 10.65
N LYS A 51 39.28 17.27 11.91
CA LYS A 51 37.89 17.39 12.35
C LYS A 51 37.39 18.83 12.28
N ALA A 52 38.21 19.80 12.71
CA ALA A 52 37.86 21.21 12.61
C ALA A 52 37.68 21.65 11.16
N ARG A 53 38.58 21.22 10.26
CA ARG A 53 38.49 21.49 8.82
C ARG A 53 37.24 20.86 8.20
N ALA A 54 36.93 19.61 8.53
CA ALA A 54 35.72 18.95 8.08
C ALA A 54 34.46 19.66 8.59
N ALA A 55 34.44 20.09 9.86
CA ALA A 55 33.33 20.83 10.44
C ALA A 55 33.11 22.19 9.76
N GLN A 56 34.18 22.90 9.38
CA GLN A 56 34.11 24.15 8.63
C GLN A 56 33.65 23.97 7.17
N GLY A 57 33.88 22.79 6.59
CA GLY A 57 33.42 22.45 5.24
C GLY A 57 31.96 21.97 5.16
N ARG A 58 31.24 21.93 6.28
CA ARG A 58 29.83 21.51 6.32
C ARG A 58 28.94 22.62 5.76
N ASP A 59 28.16 22.28 4.75
CA ASP A 59 27.05 23.11 4.31
C ASP A 59 25.85 22.85 5.21
N LEU A 60 25.73 23.67 6.26
CA LEU A 60 24.65 23.56 7.25
C LEU A 60 23.25 23.75 6.62
N LEU A 61 23.13 24.59 5.59
CA LEU A 61 21.85 24.82 4.93
C LEU A 61 21.45 23.58 4.13
N LEU A 62 22.40 22.94 3.45
CA LEU A 62 22.14 21.69 2.75
C LEU A 62 21.78 20.56 3.73
N GLU A 63 22.46 20.46 4.86
CA GLU A 63 22.14 19.45 5.89
C GLU A 63 20.74 19.64 6.46
N LEU A 64 20.36 20.88 6.80
CA LEU A 64 19.03 21.23 7.28
C LEU A 64 17.95 20.98 6.22
N ASN A 65 18.26 21.21 4.94
CA ASN A 65 17.35 20.92 3.84
C ASN A 65 17.21 19.40 3.61
N SER A 66 18.31 18.65 3.75
CA SER A 66 18.38 17.21 3.47
C SER A 66 17.51 16.38 4.43
N CYS A 67 17.45 16.76 5.71
CA CYS A 67 16.59 16.09 6.66
C CYS A 67 15.90 17.09 7.59
N ARG A 68 14.61 17.30 7.35
CA ARG A 68 13.74 18.04 8.28
C ARG A 68 13.32 17.11 9.40
N ALA A 69 14.08 17.10 10.48
CA ALA A 69 13.95 16.12 11.57
C ALA A 69 12.50 15.96 12.09
N ASP A 70 11.78 17.06 12.31
CA ASP A 70 10.41 17.02 12.84
C ASP A 70 9.42 16.38 11.85
N VAL A 71 9.54 16.74 10.56
CA VAL A 71 8.72 16.16 9.49
C VAL A 71 9.05 14.68 9.31
N ALA A 72 10.34 14.34 9.31
CA ALA A 72 10.80 12.97 9.17
C ALA A 72 10.35 12.09 10.34
N ALA A 73 10.41 12.60 11.58
CA ALA A 73 9.93 11.91 12.77
C ALA A 73 8.42 11.64 12.70
N SER A 74 7.62 12.65 12.32
CA SER A 74 6.18 12.48 12.15
C SER A 74 5.82 11.47 11.04
N LEU A 75 6.54 11.50 9.91
CA LEU A 75 6.36 10.52 8.85
C LEU A 75 6.75 9.12 9.29
N LEU A 76 7.85 8.98 10.02
CA LEU A 76 8.30 7.70 10.56
C LEU A 76 7.27 7.11 11.52
N GLU A 77 6.72 7.91 12.43
CA GLU A 77 5.67 7.49 13.33
C GLU A 77 4.44 6.97 12.57
N ARG A 78 3.98 7.69 11.55
CA ARG A 78 2.84 7.28 10.72
C ARG A 78 3.09 5.96 9.98
N VAL A 79 4.27 5.81 9.36
CA VAL A 79 4.64 4.59 8.63
C VAL A 79 4.78 3.40 9.59
N THR A 80 5.32 3.64 10.78
CA THR A 80 5.51 2.61 11.81
C THR A 80 4.16 2.17 12.37
N ALA A 81 3.29 3.12 12.72
CA ALA A 81 1.93 2.85 13.15
C ALA A 81 1.14 2.05 12.09
N GLN A 82 1.27 2.37 10.81
CA GLN A 82 0.63 1.62 9.73
C GLN A 82 1.18 0.19 9.58
N ALA A 83 2.50 0.00 9.75
CA ALA A 83 3.12 -1.32 9.71
C ALA A 83 2.77 -2.20 10.93
N ASP A 84 2.54 -1.57 12.08
CA ASP A 84 2.24 -2.23 13.35
C ASP A 84 0.72 -2.47 13.57
N MET A 85 -0.15 -2.07 12.62
CA MET A 85 -1.61 -2.29 12.66
C MET A 85 -2.02 -3.75 12.40
N GLN A 86 -1.31 -4.71 13.00
CA GLN A 86 -1.71 -6.12 13.09
C GLN A 86 -3.01 -6.22 13.94
N GLY A 87 -4.02 -6.96 13.48
CA GLY A 87 -5.30 -7.13 14.18
C GLY A 87 -6.40 -6.09 13.90
N SER A 88 -6.25 -5.22 12.88
CA SER A 88 -7.34 -4.35 12.39
C SER A 88 -8.25 -5.10 11.39
N SER A 89 -9.38 -4.51 11.01
CA SER A 89 -10.26 -5.00 9.91
C SER A 89 -9.56 -5.07 8.53
N VAL A 90 -8.35 -4.53 8.41
CA VAL A 90 -7.47 -4.56 7.23
C VAL A 90 -6.12 -5.17 7.62
N ASP A 91 -6.16 -6.32 8.31
CA ASP A 91 -4.96 -7.07 8.67
C ASP A 91 -4.50 -7.93 7.49
N LEU A 92 -3.25 -7.71 7.06
CA LEU A 92 -2.64 -8.47 5.98
C LEU A 92 -2.55 -9.97 6.31
N GLY A 93 -2.33 -10.32 7.58
CA GLY A 93 -2.26 -11.73 8.00
C GLY A 93 -3.59 -12.45 7.76
N ASN A 94 -4.70 -11.84 8.17
CA ASN A 94 -6.04 -12.39 7.95
C ASN A 94 -6.38 -12.46 6.46
N PHE A 95 -6.06 -11.41 5.69
CA PHE A 95 -6.26 -11.41 4.25
C PHE A 95 -5.51 -12.57 3.57
N LEU A 96 -4.22 -12.77 3.88
CA LEU A 96 -3.42 -13.86 3.33
C LEU A 96 -3.98 -15.23 3.75
N HIS A 97 -4.43 -15.36 4.99
CA HIS A 97 -5.06 -16.59 5.46
C HIS A 97 -6.33 -16.93 4.66
N GLU A 98 -7.24 -15.98 4.49
CA GLU A 98 -8.47 -16.17 3.70
C GLU A 98 -8.17 -16.43 2.23
N LEU A 99 -7.22 -15.69 1.65
CA LEU A 99 -6.78 -15.84 0.26
C LEU A 99 -6.21 -17.24 0.01
N PHE A 100 -5.24 -17.68 0.80
CA PHE A 100 -4.60 -18.98 0.61
C PHE A 100 -5.59 -20.13 0.83
N ALA A 101 -6.45 -20.03 1.85
CA ALA A 101 -7.52 -21.00 2.06
C ALA A 101 -8.50 -21.05 0.86
N ALA A 102 -8.87 -19.90 0.29
CA ALA A 102 -9.77 -19.83 -0.86
C ALA A 102 -9.20 -20.46 -2.13
N TYR A 103 -7.87 -20.50 -2.28
CA TYR A 103 -7.18 -21.14 -3.40
C TYR A 103 -6.66 -22.55 -3.09
N GLY A 104 -6.86 -23.06 -1.87
CA GLY A 104 -6.42 -24.39 -1.46
C GLY A 104 -4.92 -24.50 -1.20
N LEU A 105 -4.26 -23.44 -0.72
CA LEU A 105 -2.87 -23.50 -0.27
C LEU A 105 -2.81 -23.80 1.23
N GLU A 106 -1.79 -24.57 1.64
CA GLU A 106 -1.48 -24.78 3.05
C GLU A 106 -0.75 -23.55 3.57
N TYR A 107 -1.34 -22.88 4.57
CA TYR A 107 -0.78 -21.69 5.18
C TYR A 107 -0.71 -21.81 6.70
N GLU A 108 0.51 -21.71 7.24
CA GLU A 108 0.77 -21.80 8.67
C GLU A 108 1.60 -20.61 9.15
N VAL A 109 1.36 -20.20 10.40
CA VAL A 109 2.12 -19.14 11.07
C VAL A 109 2.71 -19.69 12.35
N SER A 110 4.03 -19.63 12.49
CA SER A 110 4.72 -20.04 13.71
C SER A 110 4.51 -19.03 14.84
N GLU A 111 4.70 -19.47 16.08
CA GLU A 111 4.72 -18.58 17.25
C GLU A 111 5.77 -17.47 17.14
N THR A 112 6.84 -17.70 16.36
CA THR A 112 7.91 -16.73 16.10
C THR A 112 7.58 -15.71 15.02
N GLY A 113 6.39 -15.78 14.39
CA GLY A 113 5.96 -14.84 13.34
C GLY A 113 6.53 -15.15 11.96
N ILE A 114 6.94 -16.40 11.72
CA ILE A 114 7.33 -16.91 10.40
C ILE A 114 6.10 -17.54 9.77
N SER A 115 5.73 -17.03 8.61
CA SER A 115 4.66 -17.55 7.76
C SER A 115 5.23 -18.54 6.76
N GLN A 116 4.58 -19.69 6.60
CA GLN A 116 4.92 -20.70 5.59
C GLN A 116 3.68 -20.94 4.74
N VAL A 117 3.85 -20.86 3.42
CA VAL A 117 2.82 -21.20 2.44
C VAL A 117 3.33 -22.26 1.49
N LYS A 118 2.53 -23.30 1.23
CA LYS A 118 2.85 -24.39 0.31
C LYS A 118 1.67 -24.71 -0.60
N PRO A 119 1.92 -25.01 -1.88
CA PRO A 119 0.91 -25.61 -2.74
C PRO A 119 0.41 -26.94 -2.15
N SER A 120 -0.86 -27.25 -2.36
CA SER A 120 -1.47 -28.53 -1.97
C SER A 120 -2.13 -29.21 -3.17
N ASP A 121 -2.50 -30.48 -3.02
CA ASP A 121 -3.24 -31.23 -4.05
C ASP A 121 -4.63 -30.63 -4.35
N ASP A 122 -5.21 -29.88 -3.39
CA ASP A 122 -6.51 -29.22 -3.51
C ASP A 122 -6.41 -27.81 -4.15
N MET A 123 -5.22 -27.42 -4.63
CA MET A 123 -4.99 -26.09 -5.21
C MET A 123 -5.84 -25.87 -6.46
N LEU A 124 -6.51 -24.72 -6.52
CA LEU A 124 -7.50 -24.43 -7.56
C LEU A 124 -6.94 -23.77 -8.83
N VAL A 125 -5.63 -23.55 -8.85
CA VAL A 125 -4.86 -22.98 -9.97
C VAL A 125 -3.63 -23.85 -10.18
N GLU A 126 -3.07 -23.88 -11.39
CA GLU A 126 -1.86 -24.67 -11.66
C GLU A 126 -0.63 -24.07 -10.97
N HIS A 127 -0.51 -22.74 -10.95
CA HIS A 127 0.57 -22.02 -10.30
C HIS A 127 -0.01 -20.83 -9.55
N PHE A 128 0.40 -20.67 -8.29
CA PHE A 128 0.05 -19.50 -7.49
C PHE A 128 1.16 -18.43 -7.58
N PRO A 129 0.83 -17.13 -7.74
CA PRO A 129 1.85 -16.09 -7.90
C PRO A 129 2.86 -16.06 -6.75
N GLU A 130 4.15 -15.97 -7.08
CA GLU A 130 5.25 -15.82 -6.11
C GLU A 130 5.37 -16.94 -5.05
N VAL A 131 4.65 -18.07 -5.22
CA VAL A 131 4.76 -19.25 -4.37
C VAL A 131 5.36 -20.39 -5.18
N PRO A 132 6.64 -20.75 -4.94
CA PRO A 132 7.27 -21.91 -5.58
C PRO A 132 6.64 -23.24 -5.14
N ASP A 133 6.88 -24.30 -5.92
CA ASP A 133 6.43 -25.67 -5.62
C ASP A 133 6.95 -26.19 -4.26
N GLU A 134 8.17 -25.79 -3.87
CA GLU A 134 8.77 -26.16 -2.58
C GLU A 134 8.15 -25.38 -1.39
N GLY A 135 7.33 -24.37 -1.67
CA GLY A 135 6.77 -23.43 -0.71
C GLY A 135 7.60 -22.18 -0.51
N LEU A 136 7.01 -21.20 0.16
CA LEU A 136 7.62 -19.93 0.52
C LEU A 136 7.54 -19.72 2.04
N SER A 137 8.69 -19.40 2.65
CA SER A 137 8.76 -18.90 4.02
C SER A 137 8.99 -17.40 3.99
N PHE A 138 8.17 -16.64 4.72
CA PHE A 138 8.27 -15.18 4.78
C PHE A 138 7.86 -14.65 6.15
N THR A 139 8.01 -13.36 6.38
CA THR A 139 7.52 -12.71 7.60
C THR A 139 6.78 -11.42 7.31
N LEU A 140 5.73 -11.16 8.10
CA LEU A 140 5.02 -9.88 8.14
C LEU A 140 5.63 -8.92 9.17
N GLN A 141 6.69 -9.32 9.88
CA GLN A 141 7.32 -8.53 10.92
C GLN A 141 8.64 -7.93 10.45
N ARG A 142 8.68 -6.60 10.35
CA ARG A 142 9.89 -5.88 9.91
C ARG A 142 11.10 -6.18 10.79
N ARG A 143 10.92 -6.29 12.12
CA ARG A 143 12.01 -6.60 13.06
C ARG A 143 12.61 -7.98 12.80
N LEU A 144 11.78 -8.98 12.52
CA LEU A 144 12.27 -10.32 12.22
C LEU A 144 13.06 -10.34 10.91
N ALA A 145 12.55 -9.68 9.86
CA ALA A 145 13.25 -9.57 8.58
C ALA A 145 14.62 -8.86 8.68
N LEU A 146 14.75 -7.87 9.58
CA LEU A 146 16.04 -7.20 9.83
C LEU A 146 17.06 -8.12 10.51
N HIS A 147 16.61 -9.12 11.27
CA HIS A 147 17.49 -10.10 11.91
C HIS A 147 17.73 -11.34 11.03
N ARG A 148 16.81 -11.63 10.11
CA ARG A 148 16.83 -12.79 9.21
C ARG A 148 16.65 -12.34 7.77
N GLU A 149 17.77 -12.03 7.13
CA GLU A 149 17.80 -11.62 5.72
C GLU A 149 17.33 -12.73 4.76
N ASP A 150 17.32 -13.98 5.20
CA ASP A 150 16.82 -15.12 4.45
C ASP A 150 15.29 -15.16 4.33
N LEU A 151 14.57 -14.40 5.18
CA LEU A 151 13.11 -14.30 5.16
C LEU A 151 12.66 -13.01 4.46
N PRO A 152 11.96 -13.09 3.32
CA PRO A 152 11.35 -11.93 2.70
C PRO A 152 10.36 -11.23 3.63
N PHE A 153 10.44 -9.90 3.69
CA PHE A 153 9.46 -9.07 4.39
C PHE A 153 8.26 -8.79 3.49
N VAL A 154 7.12 -9.40 3.80
CA VAL A 154 5.89 -9.26 3.02
C VAL A 154 5.02 -8.16 3.64
N ASN A 155 4.62 -7.20 2.81
CA ASN A 155 3.68 -6.13 3.11
C ASN A 155 2.69 -5.97 1.94
N TRP A 156 1.75 -5.02 2.03
CA TRP A 156 0.74 -4.79 0.99
C TRP A 156 1.29 -4.48 -0.41
N LEU A 157 2.54 -4.03 -0.51
CA LEU A 157 3.23 -3.71 -1.77
C LEU A 157 4.17 -4.83 -2.24
N HIS A 158 4.26 -5.94 -1.50
CA HIS A 158 5.09 -7.06 -1.90
C HIS A 158 4.49 -7.73 -3.16
N PRO A 159 5.32 -8.18 -4.13
CA PRO A 159 4.85 -8.84 -5.35
C PRO A 159 3.85 -9.98 -5.09
N LEU A 160 4.10 -10.80 -4.06
CA LEU A 160 3.18 -11.86 -3.60
C LEU A 160 1.75 -11.32 -3.40
N VAL A 161 1.60 -10.21 -2.69
CA VAL A 161 0.29 -9.64 -2.37
C VAL A 161 -0.33 -8.98 -3.60
N LEU A 162 0.45 -8.17 -4.32
CA LEU A 162 -0.04 -7.44 -5.50
C LEU A 162 -0.50 -8.40 -6.61
N GLN A 163 0.29 -9.42 -6.93
CA GLN A 163 -0.05 -10.40 -7.97
C GLN A 163 -1.19 -11.32 -7.52
N SER A 164 -1.28 -11.64 -6.22
CA SER A 164 -2.43 -12.37 -5.69
C SER A 164 -3.73 -11.57 -5.78
N LEU A 165 -3.67 -10.25 -5.52
CA LEU A 165 -4.82 -9.36 -5.71
C LEU A 165 -5.24 -9.32 -7.18
N ASP A 166 -4.28 -9.23 -8.10
CA ASP A 166 -4.56 -9.28 -9.54
C ASP A 166 -5.21 -10.62 -9.94
N LEU A 167 -4.73 -11.74 -9.40
CA LEU A 167 -5.33 -13.06 -9.61
C LEU A 167 -6.80 -13.08 -9.17
N VAL A 168 -7.09 -12.62 -7.95
CA VAL A 168 -8.46 -12.58 -7.39
C VAL A 168 -9.38 -11.69 -8.24
N LEU A 169 -8.90 -10.52 -8.64
CA LEU A 169 -9.69 -9.56 -9.43
C LEU A 169 -9.96 -10.05 -10.85
N GLN A 170 -9.07 -10.88 -11.41
CA GLN A 170 -9.23 -11.45 -12.74
C GLN A 170 -10.10 -12.72 -12.73
N ASP A 171 -10.05 -13.52 -11.66
CA ASP A 171 -10.83 -14.74 -11.50
C ASP A 171 -12.34 -14.47 -11.65
N ASP A 172 -13.08 -15.42 -12.20
CA ASP A 172 -14.54 -15.32 -12.37
C ASP A 172 -15.32 -15.73 -11.13
N ARG A 173 -14.64 -16.32 -10.15
CA ARG A 173 -15.22 -16.71 -8.86
C ARG A 173 -15.60 -15.48 -8.04
N GLY A 174 -16.72 -15.56 -7.32
CA GLY A 174 -17.20 -14.48 -6.46
C GLY A 174 -17.90 -13.31 -7.18
N LYS A 175 -17.92 -13.27 -8.53
CA LYS A 175 -18.59 -12.20 -9.30
C LYS A 175 -20.12 -12.26 -9.26
N ALA A 176 -20.71 -13.43 -9.05
CA ALA A 176 -22.16 -13.59 -9.00
C ALA A 176 -22.59 -14.66 -7.99
N THR A 177 -23.54 -14.33 -7.12
CA THR A 177 -24.14 -15.29 -6.18
C THR A 177 -25.63 -15.01 -5.91
N VAL A 178 -26.33 -16.02 -5.42
CA VAL A 178 -27.72 -15.92 -4.97
C VAL A 178 -27.78 -16.39 -3.52
N ALA A 179 -28.43 -15.61 -2.66
CA ALA A 179 -28.58 -15.91 -1.25
C ALA A 179 -30.04 -15.80 -0.80
N ILE A 180 -30.35 -16.50 0.29
CA ILE A 180 -31.60 -16.37 1.02
C ILE A 180 -31.36 -15.45 2.21
N LEU A 181 -32.12 -14.36 2.32
CA LEU A 181 -32.05 -13.44 3.44
C LEU A 181 -33.23 -13.68 4.39
N ARG A 182 -32.93 -14.01 5.65
CA ARG A 182 -33.95 -14.16 6.70
C ARG A 182 -34.04 -12.88 7.52
N ASP A 183 -35.02 -12.02 7.21
CA ASP A 183 -35.31 -10.81 8.00
C ASP A 183 -36.81 -10.52 8.10
N LYS A 184 -37.32 -10.51 9.33
CA LYS A 184 -38.73 -10.22 9.65
C LYS A 184 -39.17 -8.79 9.34
N ARG A 185 -38.22 -7.86 9.16
CA ARG A 185 -38.51 -6.44 8.85
C ARG A 185 -38.83 -6.21 7.38
N LEU A 186 -38.43 -7.14 6.51
CA LEU A 186 -38.68 -7.08 5.07
C LEU A 186 -39.85 -8.01 4.72
N ALA A 187 -40.61 -7.66 3.69
CA ALA A 187 -41.74 -8.47 3.28
C ALA A 187 -41.24 -9.78 2.63
N PRO A 188 -41.77 -10.96 3.00
CA PRO A 188 -41.44 -12.22 2.35
C PRO A 188 -41.66 -12.16 0.84
N GLY A 189 -40.76 -12.76 0.07
CA GLY A 189 -40.77 -12.74 -1.39
C GLY A 189 -40.19 -11.47 -2.04
N THR A 190 -39.75 -10.49 -1.23
CA THR A 190 -39.03 -9.32 -1.74
C THR A 190 -37.69 -9.74 -2.35
N LEU A 191 -37.36 -9.16 -3.51
CA LEU A 191 -36.03 -9.32 -4.11
C LEU A 191 -35.16 -8.10 -3.81
N LEU A 192 -33.91 -8.38 -3.43
CA LEU A 192 -32.86 -7.39 -3.25
C LEU A 192 -31.70 -7.72 -4.18
N MET A 193 -31.03 -6.70 -4.70
CA MET A 193 -29.78 -6.85 -5.42
C MET A 193 -28.72 -6.00 -4.75
N GLU A 194 -27.64 -6.65 -4.36
CA GLU A 194 -26.40 -6.02 -3.96
C GLU A 194 -25.41 -6.10 -5.12
N ALA A 195 -24.74 -4.99 -5.37
CA ALA A 195 -23.78 -4.85 -6.45
C ALA A 195 -22.56 -4.08 -5.93
N VAL A 196 -21.37 -4.57 -6.25
CA VAL A 196 -20.11 -3.86 -6.03
C VAL A 196 -19.66 -3.32 -7.38
N TYR A 197 -19.35 -2.03 -7.41
CA TYR A 197 -18.83 -1.35 -8.58
C TYR A 197 -17.46 -0.75 -8.28
N ARG A 198 -16.62 -0.63 -9.30
CA ARG A 198 -15.42 0.20 -9.26
C ARG A 198 -15.50 1.36 -10.25
N PRO A 199 -14.81 2.48 -10.02
CA PRO A 199 -14.62 3.52 -11.02
C PRO A 199 -13.84 2.97 -12.24
N GLY A 200 -14.44 3.05 -13.42
CA GLY A 200 -13.79 2.77 -14.69
C GLY A 200 -13.11 4.03 -15.22
N LEU A 201 -11.79 4.13 -15.02
CA LEU A 201 -10.99 5.28 -15.44
C LEU A 201 -10.12 4.90 -16.65
N LYS A 202 -10.18 5.72 -17.70
CA LYS A 202 -9.43 5.49 -18.95
C LYS A 202 -8.20 6.40 -19.01
N VAL A 203 -7.23 6.12 -18.14
CA VAL A 203 -5.99 6.92 -18.07
C VAL A 203 -4.79 6.04 -17.71
N PRO A 204 -3.61 6.25 -18.32
CA PRO A 204 -2.42 5.47 -18.01
C PRO A 204 -2.02 5.52 -16.52
N PRO A 205 -1.49 4.42 -15.94
CA PRO A 205 -1.12 4.36 -14.52
C PRO A 205 -0.13 5.44 -14.05
N ARG A 206 0.72 5.95 -14.95
CA ARG A 206 1.66 7.04 -14.64
C ARG A 206 0.99 8.31 -14.11
N TYR A 207 -0.30 8.53 -14.44
CA TYR A 207 -1.06 9.68 -13.95
C TYR A 207 -1.67 9.47 -12.55
N GLN A 208 -1.51 8.28 -11.97
CA GLN A 208 -1.94 7.95 -10.60
C GLN A 208 -3.39 8.36 -10.27
N PRO A 209 -4.39 8.02 -11.12
CA PRO A 209 -5.76 8.51 -10.96
C PRO A 209 -6.43 8.04 -9.65
N TRP A 210 -5.92 6.97 -9.05
CA TRP A 210 -6.42 6.40 -7.82
C TRP A 210 -5.98 7.17 -6.57
N ARG A 211 -4.93 8.02 -6.66
CA ARG A 211 -4.37 8.77 -5.53
C ARG A 211 -5.40 9.68 -4.84
N TRP A 212 -6.36 10.19 -5.61
CA TRP A 212 -7.34 11.16 -5.13
C TRP A 212 -8.69 10.52 -4.78
N LEU A 213 -8.80 9.19 -4.84
CA LEU A 213 -10.01 8.46 -4.46
C LEU A 213 -9.90 7.94 -3.03
N GLU A 214 -11.00 8.00 -2.28
CA GLU A 214 -11.03 7.43 -0.92
C GLU A 214 -11.17 5.91 -0.95
N PHE A 215 -11.93 5.40 -1.93
CA PHE A 215 -12.24 3.98 -2.07
C PHE A 215 -12.05 3.55 -3.52
N GLY A 216 -11.46 2.37 -3.73
CA GLY A 216 -11.29 1.76 -5.06
C GLY A 216 -12.59 1.12 -5.59
N SER A 217 -13.57 0.90 -4.72
CA SER A 217 -14.88 0.34 -5.06
C SER A 217 -15.97 0.91 -4.16
N PHE A 218 -17.23 0.76 -4.58
CA PHE A 218 -18.38 1.15 -3.80
C PHE A 218 -19.54 0.18 -4.00
N ARG A 219 -20.33 0.04 -2.93
CA ARG A 219 -21.40 -0.95 -2.82
C ARG A 219 -22.77 -0.30 -2.96
N VAL A 220 -23.66 -0.94 -3.70
CA VAL A 220 -25.04 -0.52 -3.94
C VAL A 220 -25.97 -1.66 -3.57
N VAL A 221 -27.01 -1.38 -2.79
CA VAL A 221 -28.09 -2.32 -2.49
C VAL A 221 -29.41 -1.69 -2.84
N VAL A 222 -30.20 -2.36 -3.67
CA VAL A 222 -31.54 -1.90 -4.06
C VAL A 222 -32.58 -3.02 -3.88
N ASP A 223 -33.83 -2.62 -3.69
CA ASP A 223 -34.97 -3.54 -3.66
C ASP A 223 -35.87 -3.42 -4.90
N ASP A 224 -36.81 -4.35 -5.00
CA ASP A 224 -37.83 -4.37 -6.05
C ASP A 224 -38.76 -3.14 -6.05
N ARG A 225 -38.82 -2.37 -4.95
CA ARG A 225 -39.53 -1.10 -4.81
C ARG A 225 -38.70 0.12 -5.19
N LYS A 226 -37.51 -0.08 -5.79
CA LYS A 226 -36.59 0.98 -6.24
C LYS A 226 -36.00 1.83 -5.10
N ARG A 227 -35.99 1.29 -3.88
CA ARG A 227 -35.36 1.94 -2.73
C ARG A 227 -33.88 1.56 -2.69
N GLU A 228 -33.03 2.53 -2.39
CA GLU A 228 -31.62 2.29 -2.10
C GLU A 228 -31.46 2.01 -0.60
N LEU A 229 -30.86 0.86 -0.27
CA LEU A 229 -30.76 0.32 1.09
C LEU A 229 -29.31 0.14 1.55
N SER A 230 -28.33 0.63 0.79
CA SER A 230 -26.90 0.37 1.04
C SER A 230 -26.44 0.80 2.44
N SER A 231 -26.98 1.90 2.97
CA SER A 231 -26.68 2.41 4.32
C SER A 231 -27.46 1.67 5.41
N SER A 232 -28.70 1.26 5.13
CA SER A 232 -29.57 0.56 6.09
C SER A 232 -29.21 -0.93 6.24
N LEU A 233 -28.55 -1.51 5.23
CA LEU A 233 -28.14 -2.91 5.20
C LEU A 233 -26.61 -3.00 5.01
N PRO A 234 -25.80 -2.84 6.07
CA PRO A 234 -24.35 -3.01 6.02
C PRO A 234 -23.94 -4.43 5.59
N GLN A 235 -22.76 -4.57 4.98
CA GLN A 235 -22.26 -5.86 4.46
C GLN A 235 -22.18 -6.94 5.54
N GLY A 236 -21.45 -6.69 6.63
CA GLY A 236 -21.32 -7.68 7.71
C GLY A 236 -22.65 -8.07 8.37
N TRP A 237 -23.68 -7.22 8.29
CA TRP A 237 -25.03 -7.55 8.76
C TRP A 237 -25.74 -8.53 7.83
N LEU A 238 -25.57 -8.37 6.51
CA LEU A 238 -26.11 -9.29 5.50
C LEU A 238 -25.40 -10.63 5.55
N ASP A 239 -24.07 -10.64 5.64
CA ASP A 239 -23.27 -11.87 5.57
C ASP A 239 -23.62 -12.84 6.71
N GLN A 240 -23.97 -12.34 7.89
CA GLN A 240 -24.43 -13.14 9.03
C GLN A 240 -25.86 -13.71 8.89
N ARG A 241 -26.66 -13.20 7.95
CA ARG A 241 -28.09 -13.54 7.80
C ARG A 241 -28.45 -14.15 6.45
N CYS A 242 -27.50 -14.11 5.52
CA CYS A 242 -27.60 -14.80 4.26
C CYS A 242 -27.25 -16.27 4.45
N SER A 243 -28.00 -17.13 3.78
CA SER A 243 -27.70 -18.56 3.65
C SER A 243 -27.82 -18.97 2.19
N ASP A 244 -27.07 -19.99 1.79
CA ASP A 244 -27.13 -20.50 0.42
C ASP A 244 -28.47 -21.22 0.16
N PRO A 245 -29.15 -20.92 -0.97
CA PRO A 245 -30.31 -21.69 -1.42
C PRO A 245 -29.90 -23.07 -1.94
N ASP A 246 -30.85 -24.01 -1.99
CA ASP A 246 -30.64 -25.26 -2.72
C ASP A 246 -30.45 -24.98 -4.24
N ARG A 247 -29.64 -25.80 -4.91
CA ARG A 247 -29.31 -25.60 -6.34
C ARG A 247 -30.54 -25.62 -7.25
N ASP A 248 -31.54 -26.44 -6.94
CA ASP A 248 -32.74 -26.53 -7.77
C ASP A 248 -33.69 -25.35 -7.50
N GLU A 249 -33.78 -24.89 -6.25
CA GLU A 249 -34.50 -23.67 -5.87
C GLU A 249 -33.90 -22.44 -6.56
N LEU A 250 -32.56 -22.34 -6.60
CA LEU A 250 -31.83 -21.26 -7.28
C LEU A 250 -32.18 -21.21 -8.77
N ARG A 251 -32.13 -22.35 -9.47
CA ARG A 251 -32.43 -22.42 -10.91
C ARG A 251 -33.87 -22.03 -11.20
N ALA A 252 -34.82 -22.47 -10.38
CA ALA A 252 -36.23 -22.11 -10.51
C ALA A 252 -36.44 -20.61 -10.29
N LEU A 253 -35.83 -20.05 -9.24
CA LEU A 253 -35.93 -18.63 -8.89
C LEU A 253 -35.39 -17.74 -10.02
N VAL A 254 -34.17 -18.01 -10.51
CA VAL A 254 -33.53 -17.22 -11.55
C VAL A 254 -34.35 -17.25 -12.86
N ARG A 255 -34.90 -18.41 -13.23
CA ARG A 255 -35.76 -18.54 -14.41
C ARG A 255 -37.07 -17.78 -14.25
N ALA A 256 -37.73 -17.90 -13.09
CA ALA A 256 -39.02 -17.27 -12.83
C ALA A 256 -38.92 -15.74 -12.69
N LYS A 257 -37.79 -15.23 -12.19
CA LYS A 257 -37.60 -13.81 -11.85
C LYS A 257 -36.64 -13.06 -12.77
N ARG A 258 -36.35 -13.60 -13.96
CA ARG A 258 -35.40 -13.00 -14.92
C ARG A 258 -35.66 -11.52 -15.19
N SER A 259 -36.91 -11.15 -15.48
CA SER A 259 -37.29 -9.76 -15.77
C SER A 259 -37.10 -8.83 -14.56
N ASP A 260 -37.36 -9.33 -13.35
CA ASP A 260 -37.13 -8.61 -12.10
C ASP A 260 -35.63 -8.41 -11.85
N ILE A 261 -34.81 -9.43 -12.10
CA ILE A 261 -33.35 -9.36 -11.98
C ILE A 261 -32.77 -8.31 -12.94
N GLU A 262 -33.17 -8.32 -14.21
CA GLU A 262 -32.74 -7.31 -15.19
C GLU A 262 -33.16 -5.89 -14.79
N ARG A 263 -34.35 -5.76 -14.20
CA ARG A 263 -34.84 -4.47 -13.68
C ARG A 263 -34.02 -4.02 -12.46
N LEU A 264 -33.73 -4.91 -11.51
CA LEU A 264 -32.89 -4.63 -10.34
C LEU A 264 -31.48 -4.22 -10.76
N HIS A 265 -30.89 -4.92 -11.72
CA HIS A 265 -29.57 -4.57 -12.26
C HIS A 265 -29.53 -3.15 -12.84
N ARG A 266 -30.55 -2.76 -13.62
CA ARG A 266 -30.67 -1.38 -14.13
C ARG A 266 -30.81 -0.36 -13.01
N LEU A 267 -31.53 -0.67 -11.93
CA LEU A 267 -31.66 0.20 -10.76
C LEU A 267 -30.33 0.35 -10.03
N CYS A 268 -29.59 -0.75 -9.82
CA CYS A 268 -28.24 -0.71 -9.26
C CYS A 268 -27.33 0.19 -10.10
N LEU A 269 -27.36 0.06 -11.42
CA LEU A 269 -26.54 0.88 -12.32
C LEU A 269 -26.88 2.37 -12.22
N GLN A 270 -28.17 2.73 -12.15
CA GLN A 270 -28.59 4.13 -11.99
C GLN A 270 -28.09 4.73 -10.67
N VAL A 271 -28.22 3.98 -9.57
CA VAL A 271 -27.71 4.40 -8.27
C VAL A 271 -26.18 4.51 -8.30
N ALA A 272 -25.52 3.55 -8.94
CA ALA A 272 -24.06 3.52 -9.08
C ALA A 272 -23.54 4.72 -9.88
N GLN A 273 -24.21 5.11 -10.96
CA GLN A 273 -23.86 6.30 -11.75
C GLN A 273 -23.93 7.58 -10.91
N ARG A 274 -24.98 7.75 -10.10
CA ARG A 274 -25.10 8.90 -9.19
C ARG A 274 -23.98 8.93 -8.15
N ARG A 275 -23.74 7.80 -7.48
CA ARG A 275 -22.66 7.68 -6.48
C ARG A 275 -21.28 7.93 -7.09
N LEU A 276 -21.04 7.40 -8.29
CA LEU A 276 -19.79 7.63 -8.99
C LEU A 276 -19.58 9.10 -9.31
N ALA A 277 -20.62 9.81 -9.79
CA ALA A 277 -20.52 11.25 -10.06
C ALA A 277 -20.15 12.05 -8.81
N GLU A 278 -20.74 11.72 -7.65
CA GLU A 278 -20.39 12.33 -6.36
C GLU A 278 -18.93 12.04 -5.96
N LEU A 279 -18.49 10.79 -6.10
CA LEU A 279 -17.11 10.38 -5.83
C LEU A 279 -16.09 11.07 -6.75
N MET A 280 -16.39 11.16 -8.06
CA MET A 280 -15.54 11.84 -9.04
C MET A 280 -15.47 13.34 -8.79
N ALA A 281 -16.57 13.98 -8.40
CA ALA A 281 -16.57 15.39 -8.03
C ALA A 281 -15.68 15.67 -6.81
N SER A 282 -15.78 14.82 -5.77
CA SER A 282 -14.92 14.93 -4.58
C SER A 282 -13.45 14.69 -4.91
N ALA A 283 -13.15 13.65 -5.70
CA ALA A 283 -11.77 13.34 -6.13
C ALA A 283 -11.17 14.47 -6.98
N SER A 284 -11.96 15.01 -7.92
CA SER A 284 -11.55 16.14 -8.77
C SER A 284 -11.25 17.39 -7.94
N ALA A 285 -12.08 17.71 -6.94
CA ALA A 285 -11.84 18.86 -6.07
C ALA A 285 -10.56 18.71 -5.23
N ARG A 286 -10.33 17.52 -4.64
CA ARG A 286 -9.11 17.22 -3.87
C ARG A 286 -7.86 17.27 -4.75
N MET A 287 -7.94 16.68 -5.93
CA MET A 287 -6.86 16.71 -6.93
C MET A 287 -6.53 18.15 -7.32
N ALA A 288 -7.53 18.94 -7.72
CA ALA A 288 -7.33 20.33 -8.14
C ALA A 288 -6.66 21.14 -7.03
N ALA A 289 -7.19 21.09 -5.80
CA ALA A 289 -6.62 21.81 -4.67
C ALA A 289 -5.13 21.46 -4.42
N ALA A 290 -4.79 20.17 -4.42
CA ALA A 290 -3.43 19.74 -4.15
C ALA A 290 -2.44 20.02 -5.30
N LEU A 291 -2.88 19.88 -6.55
CA LEU A 291 -2.03 20.19 -7.72
C LEU A 291 -1.86 21.70 -7.91
N ASP A 292 -2.91 22.49 -7.68
CA ASP A 292 -2.84 23.95 -7.77
C ASP A 292 -1.94 24.53 -6.66
N GLU A 293 -2.01 24.01 -5.44
CA GLU A 293 -1.09 24.38 -4.36
C GLU A 293 0.37 24.09 -4.75
N GLU A 294 0.63 22.91 -5.32
CA GLU A 294 1.98 22.52 -5.73
C GLU A 294 2.50 23.35 -6.92
N VAL A 295 1.63 23.67 -7.89
CA VAL A 295 1.96 24.57 -9.00
C VAL A 295 2.34 25.95 -8.47
N HIS A 296 1.52 26.55 -7.59
CA HIS A 296 1.84 27.85 -6.99
C HIS A 296 3.15 27.81 -6.20
N ARG A 297 3.40 26.71 -5.46
CA ARG A 297 4.65 26.52 -4.72
C ARG A 297 5.87 26.49 -5.64
N LEU A 298 5.78 25.78 -6.77
CA LEU A 298 6.88 25.71 -7.75
C LEU A 298 7.07 27.03 -8.49
N GLU A 299 6.00 27.74 -8.83
CA GLU A 299 6.08 29.07 -9.45
C GLU A 299 6.77 30.08 -8.54
N ALA A 300 6.40 30.12 -7.25
CA ALA A 300 7.06 30.97 -6.26
C ALA A 300 8.54 30.56 -6.05
N LEU A 301 8.84 29.25 -6.05
CA LEU A 301 10.21 28.78 -5.91
C LEU A 301 11.07 29.16 -7.13
N ARG A 302 10.50 29.13 -8.34
CA ARG A 302 11.18 29.51 -9.59
C ARG A 302 11.64 30.97 -9.58
N GLU A 303 10.89 31.87 -8.94
CA GLU A 303 11.30 33.29 -8.81
C GLU A 303 12.63 33.46 -8.07
N VAL A 304 12.98 32.53 -7.18
CA VAL A 304 14.17 32.60 -6.31
C VAL A 304 15.18 31.46 -6.56
N ASN A 305 14.84 30.46 -7.37
CA ASN A 305 15.67 29.30 -7.65
C ASN A 305 15.64 28.92 -9.14
N PRO A 306 16.71 29.20 -9.91
CA PRO A 306 16.76 28.92 -11.35
C PRO A 306 16.82 27.42 -11.70
N MET A 307 16.93 26.53 -10.70
CA MET A 307 16.91 25.08 -10.91
C MET A 307 15.49 24.52 -11.16
N VAL A 308 14.45 25.30 -10.86
CA VAL A 308 13.06 24.88 -11.15
C VAL A 308 12.78 25.13 -12.62
N SER A 309 12.44 24.07 -13.36
CA SER A 309 12.18 24.15 -14.79
C SER A 309 10.70 24.39 -15.10
N ASP A 310 10.41 25.07 -16.21
CA ASP A 310 9.03 25.24 -16.69
C ASP A 310 8.37 23.88 -17.00
N ALA A 311 9.17 22.91 -17.43
CA ALA A 311 8.71 21.55 -17.71
C ALA A 311 8.09 20.85 -16.48
N GLU A 312 8.60 21.11 -15.27
CA GLU A 312 8.02 20.55 -14.04
C GLU A 312 6.64 21.14 -13.73
N ILE A 313 6.46 22.44 -13.96
CA ILE A 313 5.20 23.14 -13.72
C ILE A 313 4.17 22.73 -14.79
N ASP A 314 4.58 22.68 -16.05
CA ASP A 314 3.73 22.28 -17.16
C ASP A 314 3.30 20.82 -17.04
N PHE A 315 4.18 19.94 -16.55
CA PHE A 315 3.83 18.55 -16.24
C PHE A 315 2.67 18.45 -15.24
N LEU A 316 2.68 19.23 -14.15
CA LEU A 316 1.60 19.20 -13.16
C LEU A 316 0.28 19.73 -13.74
N ARG A 317 0.33 20.78 -14.58
CA ARG A 317 -0.85 21.33 -15.26
C ARG A 317 -1.46 20.35 -16.25
N GLU A 318 -0.62 19.68 -17.04
CA GLU A 318 -1.05 18.63 -17.95
C GLU A 318 -1.67 17.47 -17.16
N HIS A 319 -1.03 17.07 -16.06
CA HIS A 319 -1.49 16.02 -15.17
C HIS A 319 -2.89 16.32 -14.61
N ALA A 320 -3.13 17.56 -14.14
CA ALA A 320 -4.44 18.00 -13.67
C ALA A 320 -5.51 17.94 -14.77
N THR A 321 -5.18 18.39 -15.99
CA THR A 321 -6.10 18.43 -17.13
C THR A 321 -6.50 17.02 -17.58
N ILE A 322 -5.54 16.11 -17.69
CA ILE A 322 -5.76 14.72 -18.08
C ILE A 322 -6.62 14.00 -17.05
N LEU A 323 -6.33 14.16 -15.76
CA LEU A 323 -7.11 13.54 -14.70
C LEU A 323 -8.53 14.12 -14.58
N ALA A 324 -8.70 15.43 -14.74
CA ALA A 324 -10.02 16.06 -14.77
C ALA A 324 -10.90 15.46 -15.88
N THR A 325 -10.32 15.25 -17.06
CA THR A 325 -11.00 14.60 -18.19
C THR A 325 -11.34 13.15 -17.86
N ALA A 326 -10.40 12.39 -17.30
CA ALA A 326 -10.61 11.00 -16.92
C ALA A 326 -11.70 10.81 -15.85
N TYR A 327 -11.84 11.75 -14.91
CA TYR A 327 -12.90 11.76 -13.91
C TYR A 327 -14.26 12.15 -14.48
N ALA A 328 -14.29 13.07 -15.44
CA ALA A 328 -15.53 13.44 -16.14
C ALA A 328 -16.09 12.27 -16.97
N ASP A 329 -15.21 11.50 -17.60
CA ASP A 329 -15.56 10.36 -18.46
C ASP A 329 -15.72 9.02 -17.69
N ALA A 330 -15.60 9.04 -16.36
CA ALA A 330 -15.64 7.85 -15.54
C ALA A 330 -16.99 7.13 -15.65
N SER A 331 -16.96 5.79 -15.72
CA SER A 331 -18.17 4.97 -15.72
C SER A 331 -18.09 3.85 -14.69
N PRO A 332 -19.21 3.45 -14.07
CA PRO A 332 -19.19 2.37 -13.08
C PRO A 332 -18.95 1.03 -13.77
N GLN A 333 -17.95 0.28 -13.31
CA GLN A 333 -17.66 -1.08 -13.77
C GLN A 333 -18.19 -2.07 -12.73
N PRO A 334 -19.10 -2.99 -13.09
CA PRO A 334 -19.60 -4.00 -12.15
C PRO A 334 -18.50 -5.03 -11.85
N GLU A 335 -18.23 -5.25 -10.57
CA GLU A 335 -17.26 -6.25 -10.09
C GLU A 335 -17.96 -7.50 -9.56
N ALA A 336 -19.00 -7.32 -8.75
CA ALA A 336 -19.73 -8.42 -8.15
C ALA A 336 -21.23 -8.12 -7.99
N LEU A 337 -22.05 -9.17 -8.03
CA LEU A 337 -23.51 -9.11 -7.88
C LEU A 337 -23.99 -10.22 -6.93
N ARG A 338 -24.79 -9.86 -5.95
CA ARG A 338 -25.49 -10.79 -5.06
C ARG A 338 -26.99 -10.54 -5.12
N LEU A 339 -27.74 -11.51 -5.64
CA LEU A 339 -29.20 -11.51 -5.60
C LEU A 339 -29.66 -12.12 -4.27
N MET A 340 -30.55 -11.45 -3.54
CA MET A 340 -31.09 -11.96 -2.29
C MET A 340 -32.61 -12.09 -2.36
N LEU A 341 -33.12 -13.26 -2.00
CA LEU A 341 -34.55 -13.50 -1.80
C LEU A 341 -34.87 -13.42 -0.31
N VAL A 342 -35.80 -12.55 0.06
CA VAL A 342 -36.27 -12.46 1.46
C VAL A 342 -37.27 -13.58 1.75
N LEU A 343 -37.04 -14.33 2.82
CA LEU A 343 -37.99 -15.31 3.36
C LEU A 343 -38.66 -14.83 4.65
#